data_AF-A0A954NTH6-F1
#
_entry.id   AF-A0A954NTH6-F1
#
_cell.length_a   1.000
_cell.length_b   1.000
_cell.length_c   1.000
_cell.angle_alpha   90.00
_cell.angle_beta   90.00
_cell.angle_gamma   90.00
#
_symmetry.space_group_name_H-M   'P 1'
#
loop_
_entity.id
_entity.type
_entity.pdbx_description
1 polymer ?
#
loop_
_entity_poly.entity_id
_entity_poly.type
_entity_poly.pdbx_seq_one_letter_code
_entity_poly.pdbx_strand_id
1 'polypeptide(L)'
;WSDMASARTFMSEQLPFWEMEPNDGLMQDSSEFEGLKNQVQAQVFAKAGEIYAIYLPCASNTGTLDLRDHPQRFQQQWFNPRTGDFVGPEALVEGGRLVPLGKPPNDPSEDWVVLFKRHGVQE
;
A
#
# COMPACT_ATOMS: atom_id res chain seq x y z
N TRP A 1 22.26 -4.45 0.86
CA TRP A 1 22.46 -3.15 1.55
C TRP A 1 21.68 -2.00 0.91
N SER A 2 21.36 -2.04 -0.40
CA SER A 2 20.55 -0.99 -1.03
C SER A 2 19.09 -1.00 -0.56
N ASP A 3 18.50 -2.18 -0.38
CA ASP A 3 17.08 -2.36 -0.03
C ASP A 3 16.71 -1.76 1.33
N MET A 4 17.61 -1.89 2.31
CA MET A 4 17.40 -1.34 3.66
C MET A 4 17.47 0.19 3.67
N ALA A 5 18.21 0.80 2.74
CA ALA A 5 18.26 2.25 2.61
C ALA A 5 16.94 2.76 2.03
N SER A 6 16.45 2.14 0.95
CA SER A 6 15.18 2.48 0.31
C SER A 6 13.99 2.37 1.28
N ALA A 7 13.90 1.25 2.03
CA ALA A 7 12.86 1.07 3.03
C ALA A 7 12.91 2.12 4.15
N ARG A 8 14.11 2.48 4.62
CA ARG A 8 14.29 3.50 5.66
C ARG A 8 13.86 4.89 5.18
N THR A 9 14.25 5.26 3.97
CA THR A 9 13.87 6.54 3.36
C THR A 9 12.35 6.62 3.19
N PHE A 10 11.73 5.56 2.68
CA PHE A 10 10.27 5.49 2.56
C PHE A 10 9.57 5.66 3.91
N MET A 11 9.96 4.88 4.92
CA MET A 11 9.35 4.98 6.26
C MET A 11 9.57 6.35 6.92
N SER A 12 10.73 6.98 6.71
CA SER A 12 11.07 8.25 7.36
C SER A 12 10.45 9.47 6.66
N GLU A 13 10.38 9.44 5.34
CA GLU A 13 9.96 10.61 4.54
C GLU A 13 8.50 10.53 4.08
N GLN A 14 7.94 9.33 3.90
CA GLN A 14 6.61 9.16 3.33
C GLN A 14 5.53 8.86 4.35
N LEU A 15 5.90 8.39 5.55
CA LEU A 15 4.97 7.89 6.56
C LEU A 15 5.16 8.61 7.90
N PRO A 16 4.08 9.09 8.55
CA PRO A 16 4.09 9.42 9.97
C PRO A 16 4.07 8.12 10.78
N PHE A 17 5.13 7.31 10.66
CA PHE A 17 5.12 5.91 11.12
C PHE A 17 4.85 5.74 12.63
N TRP A 18 5.10 6.78 13.42
CA TRP A 18 4.81 6.82 14.85
C TRP A 18 3.31 6.88 15.19
N GLU A 19 2.49 7.34 14.24
CA GLU A 19 1.03 7.49 14.39
C GLU A 19 0.26 6.40 13.64
N MET A 20 0.97 5.46 13.00
CA MET A 20 0.40 4.40 12.19
C MET A 20 0.42 3.08 12.95
N GLU A 21 -0.55 2.22 12.66
CA GLU A 21 -0.70 0.90 13.27
C GLU A 21 -0.91 -0.19 12.21
N PRO A 22 -0.46 -1.43 12.48
CA PRO A 22 -0.75 -2.56 11.61
C PRO A 22 -2.26 -2.83 11.62
N ASN A 23 -2.86 -2.91 10.43
CA ASN A 23 -4.30 -3.16 10.28
C ASN A 23 -4.58 -4.03 9.05
N ASP A 24 -4.00 -5.22 9.05
CA ASP A 24 -4.13 -6.22 7.98
C ASP A 24 -5.60 -6.61 7.70
N GLY A 25 -6.48 -6.49 8.69
CA GLY A 25 -7.93 -6.74 8.54
C GLY A 25 -8.65 -5.81 7.54
N LEU A 26 -8.02 -4.73 7.09
CA LEU A 26 -8.55 -3.88 6.02
C LEU A 26 -8.38 -4.48 4.61
N MET A 27 -7.47 -5.43 4.43
CA MET A 27 -7.25 -6.06 3.13
C MET A 27 -8.08 -7.33 2.96
N GLN A 28 -8.63 -7.50 1.76
CA GLN A 28 -9.41 -8.67 1.37
C GLN A 28 -8.90 -9.20 0.03
N ASP A 29 -8.97 -10.52 -0.15
CA ASP A 29 -8.67 -11.20 -1.43
C ASP A 29 -7.26 -10.93 -1.99
N SER A 30 -6.23 -10.75 -1.15
CA SER A 30 -4.86 -10.57 -1.61
C SER A 30 -4.16 -11.92 -1.85
N SER A 31 -3.17 -11.95 -2.74
CA SER A 31 -2.35 -13.16 -2.94
C SER A 31 -1.59 -13.53 -1.68
N GLU A 32 -1.54 -14.83 -1.41
CA GLU A 32 -0.68 -15.39 -0.40
C GLU A 32 0.66 -15.79 -1.06
N PHE A 33 1.76 -15.29 -0.53
CA PHE A 33 3.08 -15.72 -0.94
C PHE A 33 3.54 -16.86 -0.02
N GLU A 34 3.82 -18.03 -0.60
CA GLU A 34 4.36 -19.17 0.16
C GLU A 34 5.84 -18.92 0.49
N GLY A 35 6.09 -18.40 1.68
CA GLY A 35 7.44 -18.27 2.21
C GLY A 35 7.99 -19.61 2.72
N LEU A 36 9.30 -19.66 2.97
CA LEU A 36 10.02 -20.86 3.44
C LEU A 36 9.46 -21.50 4.72
N LYS A 37 8.63 -20.79 5.50
CA LYS A 37 8.06 -21.29 6.75
C LYS A 37 6.58 -20.94 6.98
N ASN A 38 6.04 -19.93 6.29
CA ASN A 38 4.68 -19.44 6.49
C ASN A 38 4.14 -18.82 5.20
N GLN A 39 2.83 -18.82 5.05
CA GLN A 39 2.13 -18.01 4.05
C GLN A 39 2.15 -16.54 4.50
N VAL A 40 2.62 -15.66 3.63
CA VAL A 40 2.68 -14.22 3.88
C VAL A 40 1.61 -13.55 3.01
N GLN A 41 0.66 -12.89 3.66
CA GLN A 41 -0.40 -12.14 3.00
C GLN A 41 -0.02 -10.66 2.85
N ALA A 42 -0.89 -9.87 2.23
CA ALA A 42 -0.73 -8.42 2.21
C ALA A 42 -0.67 -7.87 3.64
N GLN A 43 0.29 -6.98 3.90
CA GLN A 43 0.43 -6.31 5.19
C GLN A 43 0.01 -4.86 5.03
N VAL A 44 -0.85 -4.38 5.92
CA VAL A 44 -1.35 -3.01 5.91
C VAL A 44 -0.81 -2.28 7.13
N PHE A 45 -0.24 -1.11 6.88
CA PHE A 45 0.13 -0.16 7.90
C PHE A 45 -0.66 1.12 7.65
N ALA A 46 -1.48 1.53 8.61
CA ALA A 46 -2.47 2.58 8.39
C ALA A 46 -2.51 3.59 9.52
N LYS A 47 -2.71 4.85 9.15
CA LYS A 47 -3.33 5.87 10.00
C LYS A 47 -4.70 6.12 9.42
N ALA A 48 -5.73 5.58 10.08
CA ALA A 48 -7.10 5.58 9.58
C ALA A 48 -7.56 6.98 9.17
N GLY A 49 -8.06 7.12 7.95
CA GLY A 49 -8.54 8.37 7.36
C GLY A 49 -7.46 9.29 6.79
N GLU A 50 -6.17 8.96 6.93
CA GLU A 50 -5.08 9.83 6.48
C GLU A 50 -4.12 9.15 5.51
N ILE A 51 -3.55 8.00 5.88
CA ILE A 51 -2.52 7.33 5.07
C ILE A 51 -2.53 5.82 5.29
N TYR A 52 -2.38 5.07 4.20
CA TYR A 52 -2.33 3.61 4.21
C TYR A 52 -1.19 3.13 3.33
N ALA A 53 -0.27 2.35 3.89
CA ALA A 53 0.78 1.66 3.18
C ALA A 53 0.47 0.17 3.16
N ILE A 54 0.30 -0.38 1.96
CA ILE A 54 -0.02 -1.79 1.76
C ILE A 54 1.20 -2.44 1.12
N TYR A 55 1.84 -3.35 1.85
CA TYR A 55 2.92 -4.17 1.33
C TYR A 55 2.35 -5.48 0.78
N LEU A 56 2.62 -5.74 -0.50
CA LEU A 56 2.25 -6.95 -1.21
C LEU A 56 3.53 -7.76 -1.45
N PRO A 57 3.71 -8.94 -0.84
CA PRO A 57 4.86 -9.80 -1.13
C PRO A 57 4.79 -10.41 -2.54
N CYS A 58 3.59 -10.55 -3.08
CA CYS A 58 3.32 -10.94 -4.45
C CYS A 58 2.07 -10.20 -4.95
N ALA A 59 2.21 -9.43 -6.02
CA ALA A 59 1.15 -8.57 -6.55
C ALA A 59 0.32 -9.23 -7.68
N SER A 60 0.29 -10.56 -7.76
CA SER A 60 -0.39 -11.29 -8.85
C SER A 60 -1.90 -11.13 -8.76
N ASN A 61 -2.40 -11.18 -7.53
CA ASN A 61 -3.69 -10.67 -7.10
C ASN A 61 -3.45 -9.69 -5.94
N THR A 62 -3.81 -8.44 -6.14
CA THR A 62 -3.54 -7.35 -5.20
C THR A 62 -4.64 -7.19 -4.17
N GLY A 63 -5.85 -7.69 -4.45
CA GLY A 63 -6.99 -7.64 -3.55
C GLY A 63 -7.68 -6.26 -3.48
N THR A 64 -8.48 -6.09 -2.44
CA THR A 64 -9.29 -4.91 -2.16
C THR A 64 -8.98 -4.36 -0.77
N LEU A 65 -8.81 -3.04 -0.69
CA LEU A 65 -8.66 -2.29 0.54
C LEU A 65 -10.03 -1.78 1.01
N ASP A 66 -10.34 -1.98 2.28
CA ASP A 66 -11.55 -1.46 2.89
C ASP A 66 -11.37 -0.02 3.35
N LEU A 67 -12.05 0.90 2.66
CA LEU A 67 -12.11 2.32 3.01
C LEU A 67 -13.56 2.75 3.30
N ARG A 68 -14.46 1.82 3.65
CA ARG A 68 -15.89 2.11 3.86
C ARG A 68 -16.14 3.19 4.91
N ASP A 69 -15.36 3.21 5.99
CA ASP A 69 -15.49 4.20 7.07
C ASP A 69 -14.84 5.56 6.75
N HIS A 70 -14.19 5.69 5.59
CA HIS A 70 -13.45 6.89 5.21
C HIS A 70 -13.89 7.41 3.82
N PRO A 71 -14.96 8.22 3.73
CA PRO A 71 -15.55 8.68 2.47
C PRO A 71 -14.72 9.76 1.75
N GLN A 72 -13.50 10.04 2.21
CA GLN A 72 -12.61 11.04 1.63
C GLN A 72 -11.95 10.48 0.35
N ARG A 73 -11.35 11.38 -0.44
CA ARG A 73 -10.54 10.99 -1.60
C ARG A 73 -9.10 10.69 -1.16
N PHE A 74 -8.51 9.71 -1.82
CA PHE A 74 -7.14 9.28 -1.60
C PHE A 74 -6.36 9.32 -2.92
N GLN A 75 -5.11 9.76 -2.87
CA GLN A 75 -4.12 9.56 -3.92
C GLN A 75 -3.48 8.20 -3.70
N GLN A 76 -3.65 7.31 -4.67
CA GLN A 76 -2.98 6.02 -4.75
C GLN A 76 -1.71 6.15 -5.60
N GLN A 77 -0.60 5.60 -5.11
CA GLN A 77 0.64 5.50 -5.87
C GLN A 77 1.35 4.16 -5.62
N TRP A 78 1.97 3.61 -6.65
CA TRP A 78 2.79 2.40 -6.53
C TRP A 78 4.23 2.77 -6.20
N PHE A 79 4.81 2.05 -5.26
CA PHE A 79 6.20 2.18 -4.84
C PHE A 79 6.91 0.84 -4.99
N ASN A 80 8.06 0.86 -5.65
CA ASN A 80 8.90 -0.30 -5.81
C ASN A 80 9.92 -0.37 -4.67
N PRO A 81 9.75 -1.24 -3.67
CA PRO A 81 10.69 -1.34 -2.54
C PRO A 81 12.10 -1.79 -2.95
N ARG A 82 12.25 -2.46 -4.10
CA ARG A 82 13.53 -2.97 -4.61
C ARG A 82 14.41 -1.86 -5.18
N THR A 83 13.81 -0.83 -5.80
CA THR A 83 14.54 0.33 -6.32
C THR A 83 14.48 1.51 -5.36
N GLY A 84 13.39 1.65 -4.61
CA GLY A 84 13.12 2.79 -3.73
C GLY A 84 12.38 3.94 -4.42
N ASP A 85 11.75 3.69 -5.57
CA ASP A 85 11.10 4.72 -6.38
C ASP A 85 9.59 4.50 -6.46
N PHE A 86 8.85 5.61 -6.58
CA PHE A 86 7.47 5.55 -7.03
C PHE A 86 7.39 5.30 -8.54
N VAL A 87 6.49 4.41 -8.95
CA VAL A 87 6.38 3.95 -10.34
C VAL A 87 4.95 4.12 -10.83
N GLY A 88 4.79 4.62 -12.04
CA GLY A 88 3.48 4.84 -12.66
C GLY A 88 2.77 6.11 -12.19
N PRO A 89 1.58 6.40 -12.75
CA PRO A 89 0.82 7.60 -12.42
C PRO A 89 0.14 7.48 -11.05
N GLU A 90 -0.03 8.62 -10.38
CA GLU A 90 -0.93 8.72 -9.23
C GLU A 90 -2.38 8.56 -9.70
N ALA A 91 -3.16 7.76 -8.98
CA ALA A 91 -4.58 7.58 -9.24
C ALA A 91 -5.42 8.19 -8.10
N LEU A 92 -6.43 8.98 -8.45
CA LEU A 92 -7.38 9.51 -7.46
C LEU A 92 -8.48 8.48 -7.22
N VAL A 93 -8.64 8.10 -5.96
CA VAL A 93 -9.56 7.05 -5.53
C VAL A 93 -10.56 7.62 -4.54
N GLU A 94 -11.84 7.33 -4.76
CA GLU A 94 -12.90 7.64 -3.81
C GLU A 94 -13.00 6.55 -2.75
N GLY A 95 -12.82 6.95 -1.48
CA GLY A 95 -13.11 6.11 -0.32
C GLY A 95 -14.62 5.99 -0.07
N GLY A 96 -15.00 5.50 1.12
CA GLY A 96 -16.39 5.20 1.47
C GLY A 96 -16.89 3.88 0.87
N ARG A 97 -15.97 3.07 0.34
CA ARG A 97 -16.25 1.79 -0.33
C ARG A 97 -15.05 0.85 -0.22
N LEU A 98 -15.26 -0.40 -0.62
CA LEU A 98 -14.17 -1.31 -0.94
C LEU A 98 -13.48 -0.84 -2.22
N VAL A 99 -12.17 -0.66 -2.16
CA VAL A 99 -11.34 -0.15 -3.25
C VAL A 99 -10.42 -1.26 -3.76
N PRO A 100 -10.57 -1.71 -5.01
CA PRO A 100 -9.58 -2.60 -5.62
C PRO A 100 -8.25 -1.86 -5.81
N LEU A 101 -7.14 -2.49 -5.42
CA LEU A 101 -5.81 -1.89 -5.56
C LEU A 101 -5.38 -1.75 -7.03
N GLY A 102 -6.00 -2.51 -7.93
CA GLY A 102 -5.62 -2.56 -9.34
C GLY A 102 -4.35 -3.38 -9.56
N LYS A 103 -3.76 -3.28 -10.75
CA LYS A 103 -2.57 -4.06 -11.11
C LYS A 103 -1.30 -3.25 -10.87
N PRO A 104 -0.20 -3.88 -10.44
CA PRO A 104 1.09 -3.20 -10.36
C PRO A 104 1.55 -2.74 -11.75
N PRO A 105 2.42 -1.72 -11.83
CA PRO A 105 2.89 -1.19 -13.12
C PRO A 105 3.65 -2.24 -13.94
N ASN A 106 4.44 -3.09 -13.27
CA ASN A 106 5.22 -4.17 -13.87
C ASN A 106 5.39 -5.32 -12.86
N ASP A 107 5.93 -6.46 -13.31
CA ASP A 107 6.36 -7.58 -12.46
C ASP A 107 5.34 -8.00 -11.39
N PRO A 108 4.18 -8.52 -11.79
CA PRO A 108 3.09 -8.86 -10.86
C PRO A 108 3.42 -10.02 -9.92
N SER A 109 4.44 -10.83 -10.21
CA SER A 109 4.86 -11.91 -9.30
C SER A 109 5.76 -11.45 -8.17
N GLU A 110 6.11 -10.16 -8.14
CA GLU A 110 7.11 -9.60 -7.24
C GLU A 110 6.48 -8.72 -6.15
N ASP A 111 7.32 -8.23 -5.25
CA ASP A 111 6.90 -7.39 -4.14
C ASP A 111 6.73 -5.91 -4.53
N TRP A 112 5.67 -5.33 -3.99
CA TRP A 112 5.23 -3.97 -4.27
C TRP A 112 4.63 -3.33 -3.02
N VAL A 113 4.74 -2.00 -2.93
CA VAL A 113 4.01 -1.21 -1.94
C VAL A 113 2.99 -0.33 -2.66
N VAL A 114 1.76 -0.30 -2.16
CA VAL A 114 0.74 0.66 -2.57
C VAL A 114 0.56 1.68 -1.45
N LEU A 115 0.72 2.94 -1.79
CA LEU A 115 0.55 4.05 -0.86
C LEU A 115 -0.74 4.80 -1.19
N PHE A 116 -1.64 4.88 -0.21
CA PHE A 116 -2.80 5.77 -0.26
C PHE A 116 -2.57 6.92 0.70
N LYS A 117 -2.59 8.15 0.20
CA LYS A 117 -2.57 9.38 1.00
C LYS A 117 -3.86 10.13 0.82
N ARG A 118 -4.44 10.66 1.89
CA ARG A 118 -5.61 11.52 1.78
C ARG A 118 -5.31 12.68 0.83
N HIS A 119 -6.12 12.81 -0.21
CA HIS A 119 -6.04 13.94 -1.12
C HIS A 119 -6.62 15.15 -0.38
N GLY A 120 -5.74 16.01 0.15
CA GLY A 120 -6.14 17.29 0.70
C GLY A 120 -6.83 18.11 -0.38
N VAL A 121 -8.09 18.48 -0.17
CA VAL A 121 -8.69 19.55 -0.94
C VAL A 121 -7.98 20.81 -0.45
N GLN A 122 -7.11 21.38 -1.29
CA GLN A 122 -6.66 22.76 -1.07
C GLN A 122 -7.92 23.62 -1.23
N GLU A 123 -8.42 24.13 -0.12
CA GLU A 123 -9.53 25.09 -0.07
C GLU A 123 -9.04 26.48 -0.45
#